data_AF-A0A9D8NAU8-F1
#
_entry.id   AF-A0A9D8NAU8-F1
#
_cell.length_a   1.000
_cell.length_b   1.000
_cell.length_c   1.000
_cell.angle_alpha   90.00
_cell.angle_beta   90.00
_cell.angle_gamma   90.00
#
_symmetry.space_group_name_H-M   'P 1'
#
loop_
_entity.id
_entity.type
_entity.pdbx_description
1 polymer ?
#
loop_
_entity_poly.entity_id
_entity_poly.type
_entity_poly.pdbx_seq_one_letter_code
_entity_poly.pdbx_strand_id
1 'polypeptide(L)'
;MLDRKGVAYYTQKIIPSLLFVHLDPVALQNIRDEERDNGFRRIFVYTDPVSHDPVVVPDHELEVFRIVTSAAQTGLEFLGENPSLYQTGDKVRVTDGPFKGAEGYIKRIKKDRRLVVTISGVAAVATSYIPPELLEKI
;
A
#
# COMPACT_ATOMS: atom_id res chain seq x y z
N MET A 1 16.15 0.37 -17.02
CA MET A 1 17.44 -0.29 -17.30
C MET A 1 17.15 -1.47 -18.23
N LEU A 2 17.83 -1.57 -19.38
CA LEU A 2 17.70 -2.68 -20.32
C LEU A 2 18.64 -3.82 -19.91
N ASP A 3 18.21 -5.07 -20.04
CA ASP A 3 19.12 -6.22 -19.92
C ASP A 3 19.79 -6.55 -21.28
N ARG A 4 20.75 -7.49 -21.27
CA ARG A 4 21.50 -7.93 -22.45
C ARG A 4 20.66 -8.62 -23.54
N LYS A 5 19.35 -8.81 -23.32
CA LYS A 5 18.38 -9.38 -24.29
C LYS A 5 17.41 -8.32 -24.84
N GLY A 6 17.58 -7.04 -24.51
CA GLY A 6 16.73 -5.96 -25.01
C GLY A 6 15.37 -5.87 -24.33
N VAL A 7 15.19 -6.53 -23.17
CA VAL A 7 13.94 -6.43 -22.42
C VAL A 7 13.96 -5.17 -21.55
N ALA A 8 13.02 -4.26 -21.81
CA ALA A 8 12.83 -3.06 -21.03
C ALA A 8 12.03 -3.37 -19.76
N TYR A 9 12.68 -3.33 -18.60
CA TYR A 9 11.99 -3.34 -17.31
C TYR A 9 11.54 -1.92 -16.98
N TYR A 10 10.23 -1.71 -16.94
CA TYR A 10 9.62 -0.48 -16.44
C TYR A 10 9.27 -0.68 -14.96
N THR A 11 9.83 0.15 -14.08
CA THR A 11 9.38 0.23 -12.68
C THR A 11 8.06 0.98 -12.66
N GLN A 12 6.94 0.25 -12.69
CA GLN A 12 5.63 0.86 -12.52
C GLN A 12 5.39 1.14 -11.04
N LYS A 13 5.05 2.38 -10.69
CA LYS A 13 4.59 2.72 -9.34
C LYS A 13 3.28 1.98 -9.07
N ILE A 14 3.25 1.16 -8.02
CA ILE A 14 2.04 0.39 -7.65
C ILE A 14 0.93 1.34 -7.20
N ILE A 15 1.30 2.40 -6.46
CA ILE A 15 0.40 3.51 -6.11
C ILE A 15 0.99 4.79 -6.69
N PRO A 16 0.38 5.36 -7.75
CA PRO A 16 0.84 6.64 -8.28
C PRO A 16 0.56 7.77 -7.27
N SER A 17 1.43 8.79 -7.26
CA SER A 17 1.23 10.04 -6.52
C SER A 17 1.14 9.95 -4.99
N LEU A 18 1.44 8.79 -4.40
CA LEU A 18 1.50 8.61 -2.94
C LEU A 18 2.93 8.40 -2.46
N LEU A 19 3.30 9.06 -1.37
CA LEU A 19 4.58 8.91 -0.69
C LEU A 19 4.34 8.75 0.81
N PHE A 20 4.89 7.68 1.39
CA PHE A 20 4.91 7.50 2.84
C PHE A 20 6.22 8.07 3.38
N VAL A 21 6.12 8.88 4.43
CA VAL A 21 7.26 9.55 5.07
C VAL A 21 7.23 9.28 6.56
N HIS A 22 8.41 9.09 7.15
CA HIS A 22 8.58 9.01 8.59
C HIS A 22 9.19 10.34 9.05
N LEU A 23 8.39 11.16 9.71
CA LEU A 23 8.72 12.52 10.10
C LEU A 23 8.17 12.80 11.50
N ASP A 24 8.85 13.66 12.25
CA ASP A 24 8.27 14.23 13.46
C ASP A 24 7.23 15.32 13.11
N PRO A 25 6.30 15.63 14.04
CA PRO A 25 5.25 16.61 13.78
C PRO A 25 5.76 18.03 13.46
N VAL A 26 6.92 18.43 13.97
CA VAL A 26 7.50 19.75 13.72
C VAL A 26 7.99 19.85 12.28
N ALA A 27 8.70 18.82 11.81
CA ALA A 27 9.13 18.73 10.42
C ALA A 27 7.93 18.73 9.46
N LEU A 28 6.86 18.01 9.79
CA LEU A 28 5.63 18.00 8.99
C LEU A 28 4.99 19.40 8.91
N GLN A 29 4.94 20.12 10.03
CA GLN A 29 4.37 21.46 10.07
C GLN A 29 5.19 22.44 9.22
N ASN A 30 6.52 22.38 9.27
CA ASN A 30 7.40 23.19 8.43
C ASN A 30 7.13 22.97 6.93
N ILE A 31 7.00 21.71 6.50
CA ILE A 31 6.66 21.38 5.10
C ILE A 31 5.31 21.98 4.70
N ARG A 32 4.30 21.92 5.58
CA ARG A 32 2.97 22.50 5.30
C ARG A 32 3.03 24.00 5.15
N ASP A 33 3.83 24.68 5.98
CA ASP A 33 3.99 26.14 5.94
C ASP A 33 4.77 26.57 4.69
N GLU A 34 5.86 25.90 4.35
CA GLU A 34 6.63 26.14 3.12
C GLU A 34 5.77 25.96 1.86
N GLU A 35 5.00 24.88 1.77
CA GLU A 35 4.11 24.61 0.63
C GLU A 35 2.94 25.60 0.54
N ARG A 36 2.50 26.18 1.67
CA ARG A 36 1.49 27.25 1.69
C ARG A 36 2.07 28.56 1.16
N ASP A 37 3.28 28.91 1.57
CA ASP A 37 3.89 30.20 1.26
C ASP A 37 4.42 30.25 -0.18
N ASN A 38 4.73 29.10 -0.79
CA ASN A 38 5.19 28.97 -2.18
C ASN A 38 4.11 29.29 -3.25
N GLY A 39 2.85 29.54 -2.87
CA GLY A 39 1.77 29.93 -3.79
C GLY A 39 1.28 28.84 -4.76
N PHE A 40 2.05 27.75 -4.92
CA PHE A 40 1.70 26.57 -5.70
C PHE A 40 2.09 25.30 -4.94
N ARG A 41 1.12 24.61 -4.35
CA ARG A 41 1.33 23.36 -3.62
C ARG A 41 1.73 22.24 -4.58
N ARG A 42 2.93 21.70 -4.40
CA ARG A 42 3.43 20.52 -5.11
C ARG A 42 3.14 19.24 -4.33
N ILE A 43 3.02 19.35 -3.02
CA ILE A 43 2.77 18.23 -2.12
C ILE A 43 1.47 18.48 -1.34
N PHE A 44 0.63 17.46 -1.27
CA PHE A 44 -0.57 17.46 -0.45
C PHE A 44 -0.37 16.47 0.69
N VAL A 45 -0.48 16.94 1.93
CA VAL A 45 -0.52 16.08 3.11
C VAL A 45 -1.89 15.41 3.14
N TYR A 46 -1.90 14.08 3.23
CA TYR A 46 -3.14 13.32 3.35
C TYR A 46 -3.72 13.54 4.76
N THR A 47 -4.93 14.09 4.83
CA THR A 47 -5.59 14.44 6.10
C THR A 47 -6.91 13.70 6.25
N ASP A 48 -7.27 13.41 7.49
CA ASP A 48 -8.59 12.88 7.82
C ASP A 48 -9.67 13.91 7.42
N PRO A 49 -10.75 13.50 6.72
CA PRO A 49 -11.72 14.43 6.16
C PRO A 49 -12.61 15.11 7.22
N VAL A 50 -12.62 14.63 8.47
CA VAL A 50 -13.43 15.17 9.55
C VAL A 50 -12.62 16.13 10.42
N SER A 51 -11.48 15.66 10.93
CA SER A 51 -10.59 16.42 11.81
C SER A 51 -9.65 17.37 11.05
N HIS A 52 -9.37 17.10 9.78
CA HIS A 52 -8.32 17.76 8.97
C HIS A 52 -6.90 17.57 9.51
N ASP A 53 -6.72 16.63 10.44
CA ASP A 53 -5.41 16.26 10.95
C ASP A 53 -4.68 15.34 9.97
N PRO A 54 -3.34 15.40 9.88
CA PRO A 54 -2.55 14.47 9.09
C PRO A 54 -2.82 13.01 9.47
N VAL A 55 -3.01 12.14 8.49
CA VAL A 55 -3.21 10.71 8.74
C VAL A 55 -1.88 10.07 9.13
N VAL A 56 -1.84 9.52 10.35
CA VAL A 56 -0.71 8.71 10.83
C VAL A 56 -0.95 7.25 10.41
N VAL A 57 -0.02 6.72 9.61
CA VAL A 57 -0.05 5.31 9.20
C VAL A 57 0.60 4.46 10.30
N PRO A 58 -0.08 3.45 10.86
CA PRO A 58 0.54 2.54 11.82
C PRO A 58 1.71 1.77 11.20
N ASP A 59 2.79 1.60 11.95
CA ASP A 59 4.02 0.94 11.46
C ASP A 59 3.75 -0.46 10.88
N HIS A 60 2.89 -1.23 11.55
CA HIS A 60 2.54 -2.58 11.11
C HIS A 60 1.81 -2.58 9.74
N GLU A 61 0.92 -1.62 9.48
CA GLU A 61 0.23 -1.52 8.20
C GLU A 61 1.24 -1.21 7.10
N LEU A 62 2.15 -0.26 7.34
CA LEU A 62 3.19 0.12 6.39
C LEU A 62 4.22 -0.99 6.17
N GLU A 63 4.55 -1.78 7.19
CA GLU A 63 5.43 -2.95 7.08
C GLU A 63 4.82 -4.02 6.16
N VAL A 64 3.56 -4.39 6.39
CA VAL A 64 2.83 -5.33 5.54
C VAL A 64 2.73 -4.80 4.10
N PHE A 65 2.42 -3.51 3.95
CA PHE A 65 2.35 -2.87 2.63
C PHE A 65 3.70 -2.88 1.92
N ARG A 66 4.79 -2.62 2.65
CA ARG A 66 6.15 -2.72 2.13
C ARG A 66 6.45 -4.12 1.62
N ILE A 67 6.17 -5.17 2.40
CA ILE A 67 6.37 -6.57 1.98
C ILE A 67 5.71 -6.84 0.62
N VAL A 68 4.42 -6.50 0.50
CA VAL A 68 3.64 -6.77 -0.72
C VAL A 68 4.15 -5.95 -1.90
N THR A 69 4.41 -4.66 -1.70
CA THR A 69 4.83 -3.76 -2.78
C THR A 69 6.29 -3.96 -3.21
N SER A 70 7.17 -4.40 -2.29
CA SER A 70 8.58 -4.67 -2.59
C SER A 70 8.81 -6.01 -3.30
N ALA A 71 7.86 -6.94 -3.21
CA ALA A 71 7.97 -8.26 -3.82
C ALA A 71 8.05 -8.24 -5.37
N ALA A 72 7.87 -7.08 -6.00
CA ALA A 72 8.07 -6.82 -7.43
C ALA A 72 7.43 -7.86 -8.37
N GLN A 73 6.31 -8.45 -7.94
CA GLN A 73 5.63 -9.50 -8.69
C GLN A 73 4.64 -8.91 -9.69
N THR A 74 4.57 -9.54 -10.87
CA THR A 74 3.50 -9.28 -11.84
C THR A 74 2.16 -9.62 -11.21
N GLY A 75 1.17 -8.73 -11.35
CA GLY A 75 -0.20 -8.96 -10.91
C GLY A 75 -0.61 -8.29 -9.61
N LEU A 76 0.23 -7.43 -9.01
CA LEU A 76 -0.24 -6.51 -7.97
C LEU A 76 -1.27 -5.53 -8.57
N GLU A 77 -2.41 -5.36 -7.90
CA GLU A 77 -3.48 -4.48 -8.35
C GLU A 77 -3.85 -3.48 -7.26
N PHE A 78 -3.73 -2.19 -7.59
CA PHE A 78 -4.26 -1.12 -6.73
C PHE A 78 -5.78 -1.10 -6.85
N LEU A 79 -6.47 -1.21 -5.71
CA LEU A 79 -7.92 -1.32 -5.65
C LEU A 79 -8.61 0.03 -5.33
N GLY A 80 -7.83 1.08 -5.08
CA GLY A 80 -8.32 2.41 -4.76
C GLY A 80 -8.21 2.78 -3.28
N GLU A 81 -8.84 3.90 -2.94
CA GLU A 81 -8.68 4.63 -1.67
C GLU A 81 -9.76 4.28 -0.63
N ASN A 82 -10.61 3.28 -0.90
CA ASN A 82 -11.65 2.84 0.05
C ASN A 82 -11.35 1.43 0.61
N PRO A 83 -10.35 1.29 1.49
CA PRO A 83 -9.88 0.00 2.00
C PRO A 83 -10.94 -0.75 2.81
N SER A 84 -11.90 -0.04 3.41
CA SER A 84 -12.99 -0.63 4.19
C SER A 84 -13.81 -1.64 3.39
N LEU A 85 -13.94 -1.44 2.07
CA LEU A 85 -14.61 -2.37 1.19
C LEU A 85 -13.91 -3.73 1.16
N TYR A 86 -12.61 -3.79 1.42
CA TYR A 86 -11.79 -4.98 1.24
C TYR A 86 -11.39 -5.68 2.54
N GLN A 87 -11.67 -5.07 3.70
CA GLN A 87 -11.42 -5.64 5.03
C GLN A 87 -12.57 -6.58 5.47
N THR A 88 -12.94 -7.52 4.59
CA THR A 88 -14.05 -8.46 4.82
C THR A 88 -13.65 -9.85 4.36
N GLY A 89 -13.98 -10.89 5.14
CA GLY A 89 -13.66 -12.28 4.84
C GLY A 89 -12.73 -12.89 5.88
N ASP A 90 -11.93 -13.87 5.47
CA ASP A 90 -10.93 -14.48 6.34
C ASP A 90 -9.70 -13.57 6.44
N LYS A 91 -9.38 -13.14 7.66
CA LYS A 91 -8.09 -12.55 7.97
C LYS A 91 -7.04 -13.66 8.00
N VAL A 92 -5.93 -13.46 7.30
CA VAL A 92 -4.88 -14.46 7.15
C VAL A 92 -3.50 -13.83 7.24
N ARG A 93 -2.51 -14.66 7.54
CA ARG A 93 -1.08 -14.40 7.39
C ARG A 93 -0.49 -15.32 6.33
N VAL A 94 0.37 -14.77 5.48
CA VAL A 94 1.16 -15.58 4.53
C VAL A 94 2.35 -16.19 5.25
N THR A 95 2.48 -17.52 5.19
CA THR A 95 3.51 -18.27 5.94
C THR A 95 4.79 -18.50 5.15
N ASP A 96 4.74 -18.47 3.81
CA ASP A 96 5.91 -18.65 2.95
C ASP A 96 5.80 -17.95 1.58
N GLY A 97 6.90 -17.96 0.82
CA GLY A 97 6.98 -17.38 -0.51
C GLY A 97 7.23 -15.86 -0.51
N PRO A 98 6.98 -15.17 -1.63
CA PRO A 98 7.38 -13.77 -1.84
C PRO A 98 6.62 -12.78 -0.93
N PHE A 99 5.46 -13.18 -0.41
CA PHE A 99 4.63 -12.35 0.47
C PHE A 99 4.69 -12.79 1.93
N LYS A 100 5.64 -13.66 2.31
CA LYS A 100 5.77 -14.18 3.68
C LYS A 100 5.74 -13.06 4.72
N GLY A 101 4.95 -13.26 5.77
CA GLY A 101 4.75 -12.29 6.85
C GLY A 101 3.67 -11.24 6.55
N ALA A 102 3.20 -11.10 5.31
CA ALA A 102 2.09 -10.21 5.00
C ALA A 102 0.79 -10.72 5.63
N GLU A 103 0.10 -9.82 6.31
CA GLU A 103 -1.24 -10.05 6.85
C GLU A 103 -2.28 -9.28 6.05
N GLY A 104 -3.47 -9.85 5.89
CA GLY A 104 -4.53 -9.18 5.17
C GLY A 104 -5.80 -10.01 5.12
N TYR A 105 -6.67 -9.65 4.19
CA TYR A 105 -7.96 -10.32 4.01
C TYR A 105 -8.00 -11.06 2.68
N ILE A 106 -8.49 -12.29 2.69
CA ILE A 106 -8.75 -13.02 1.44
C ILE A 106 -10.07 -12.55 0.84
N LYS A 107 -9.99 -12.01 -0.37
CA LYS A 107 -11.17 -11.59 -1.11
C LYS A 107 -11.15 -12.10 -2.55
N ARG A 108 -12.35 -12.36 -3.09
CA ARG A 108 -12.50 -12.75 -4.50
C ARG A 108 -12.53 -11.49 -5.37
N ILE A 109 -11.52 -11.32 -6.22
CA ILE A 109 -11.39 -10.20 -7.16
C ILE A 109 -11.23 -10.80 -8.56
N LYS A 110 -12.07 -10.39 -9.51
CA LYS A 110 -12.05 -10.91 -10.91
C LYS A 110 -12.03 -12.45 -11.00
N LYS A 111 -12.74 -13.12 -10.09
CA LYS A 111 -12.86 -14.59 -9.91
C LYS A 111 -11.73 -15.27 -9.13
N ASP A 112 -10.61 -14.59 -8.88
CA ASP A 112 -9.47 -15.13 -8.14
C ASP A 112 -9.53 -14.80 -6.64
N ARG A 113 -9.10 -15.74 -5.79
CA ARG A 113 -8.90 -15.48 -4.36
C ARG A 113 -7.53 -14.81 -4.20
N ARG A 114 -7.54 -13.56 -3.74
CA ARG A 114 -6.34 -12.73 -3.62
C ARG A 114 -6.25 -12.20 -2.20
N LEU A 115 -5.02 -12.05 -1.70
CA LEU A 115 -4.77 -11.35 -0.46
C LEU A 115 -4.90 -9.86 -0.72
N VAL A 116 -5.69 -9.17 0.10
CA VAL A 116 -5.79 -7.72 0.09
C VAL A 116 -5.13 -7.18 1.35
N VAL A 117 -4.16 -6.29 1.15
CA VAL A 117 -3.52 -5.51 2.21
C VAL A 117 -3.96 -4.06 2.11
N THR A 118 -4.12 -3.41 3.27
CA THR A 118 -4.68 -2.06 3.35
C THR A 118 -3.84 -1.18 4.25
N ILE A 119 -3.71 0.09 3.87
CA ILE A 119 -3.43 1.17 4.81
C ILE A 119 -4.74 1.89 5.06
N SER A 120 -5.18 1.91 6.31
CA SER A 120 -6.48 2.39 6.73
C SER A 120 -6.70 3.83 6.27
N GLY A 121 -7.80 4.07 5.57
CA GLY A 121 -8.16 5.37 5.02
C GLY A 121 -7.30 5.87 3.85
N VAL A 122 -6.29 5.12 3.39
CA VAL A 122 -5.36 5.62 2.34
C VAL A 122 -5.38 4.73 1.09
N ALA A 123 -5.16 3.42 1.24
CA ALA A 123 -4.91 2.57 0.08
C ALA A 123 -5.25 1.10 0.32
N ALA A 124 -5.67 0.41 -0.73
CA ALA A 124 -5.79 -1.04 -0.77
C ALA A 124 -5.07 -1.63 -2.00
N VAL A 125 -4.31 -2.70 -1.79
CA VAL A 125 -3.60 -3.43 -2.85
C VAL A 125 -3.92 -4.92 -2.75
N ALA A 126 -4.26 -5.54 -3.87
CA ALA A 126 -4.37 -6.99 -3.99
C ALA A 126 -3.07 -7.61 -4.51
N THR A 127 -2.63 -8.69 -3.89
CA THR A 127 -1.50 -9.52 -4.35
C THR A 127 -1.86 -10.31 -5.60
N SER A 128 -0.91 -10.91 -6.31
CA SER A 128 -1.22 -12.05 -7.20
C SER A 128 -1.81 -13.24 -6.41
N TYR A 129 -2.22 -14.30 -7.11
CA TYR A 129 -2.73 -15.52 -6.45
C TYR A 129 -1.72 -16.08 -5.44
N ILE A 130 -2.21 -16.46 -4.26
CA ILE A 130 -1.42 -17.14 -3.22
C ILE A 130 -2.03 -18.53 -3.00
N PRO A 131 -1.24 -19.62 -3.11
CA PRO A 131 -1.71 -20.96 -2.80
C PRO A 131 -2.28 -21.06 -1.37
N PRO A 132 -3.44 -21.73 -1.16
CA PRO A 132 -4.07 -21.83 0.16
C PRO A 132 -3.20 -22.45 1.25
N GLU A 133 -2.28 -23.34 0.90
CA GLU A 133 -1.32 -23.98 1.82
C GLU A 133 -0.29 -23.00 2.41
N LEU A 134 -0.09 -21.84 1.77
CA LEU A 134 0.77 -20.76 2.27
C LEU A 134 0.01 -19.74 3.11
N LEU A 135 -1.26 -20.00 3.43
CA LEU A 135 -2.12 -19.11 4.19
C LEU A 135 -2.50 -19.74 5.52
N GLU A 136 -2.30 -18.97 6.59
CA GLU A 136 -2.75 -19.30 7.94
C GLU A 136 -3.83 -18.32 8.37
N LYS A 137 -4.96 -18.81 8.87
CA LYS A 137 -6.05 -17.96 9.37
C LYS A 137 -5.72 -17.43 10.76
N ILE A 138 -6.01 -16.14 11.00
CA ILE A 138 -5.74 -15.44 12.26
C ILE A 138 -6.98 -14.72 12.80
#